data_AF-A0ABD4JWV4-F1
#
_entry.id   AF-A0ABD4JWV4-F1
#
_cell.length_a   1.000
_cell.length_b   1.000
_cell.length_c   1.000
_cell.angle_alpha   90.00
_cell.angle_beta   90.00
_cell.angle_gamma   90.00
#
_symmetry.space_group_name_H-M   'P 1'
#
loop_
_entity.id
_entity.type
_entity.pdbx_description
1 polymer ?
#
loop_
_entity_poly.entity_id
_entity_poly.type
_entity_poly.pdbx_seq_one_letter_code
_entity_poly.pdbx_strand_id
1 'polypeptide(L)'
;MSNNIQVLKAYYVQGDEYGIIRFATSNVVARREGANELEEEFNCVSCKRIPGADKYAELGRVPSRVLVEEFGFWQECTYCKCHVDEQTEGRVWDGDSVYCDMVCEARRINHRLDCEAERKRTHEAEQAAIAEAEAKFPGITDVTAYIGHKKDITVYFRFPGGLAKASWTVGENHAGTSRDDGEAFKAYINSIRQGESAQ
;
A
#
# COMPACT_ATOMS: atom_id res chain seq x y z
N MET A 1 -13.67 -9.94 -40.37
CA MET A 1 -13.85 -10.47 -39.01
C MET A 1 -14.42 -9.34 -38.18
N SER A 2 -15.72 -9.35 -37.93
CA SER A 2 -16.37 -8.29 -37.16
C SER A 2 -15.94 -8.43 -35.71
N ASN A 3 -15.17 -7.47 -35.21
CA ASN A 3 -14.95 -7.32 -33.77
C ASN A 3 -16.33 -7.09 -33.14
N ASN A 4 -16.90 -8.12 -32.51
CA ASN A 4 -18.07 -7.97 -31.66
C ASN A 4 -17.64 -7.12 -30.47
N ILE A 5 -17.78 -5.80 -30.60
CA ILE A 5 -17.68 -4.87 -29.48
C ILE A 5 -18.86 -5.24 -28.57
N GLN A 6 -18.57 -6.00 -27.52
CA GLN A 6 -19.57 -6.33 -26.52
C GLN A 6 -19.89 -5.05 -25.77
N VAL A 7 -21.10 -4.51 -26.02
CA VAL A 7 -21.56 -3.29 -25.36
C VAL A 7 -21.77 -3.59 -23.88
N LEU A 8 -20.90 -3.03 -23.05
CA LEU A 8 -21.01 -3.11 -21.60
C LEU A 8 -22.12 -2.19 -21.10
N LYS A 9 -22.78 -2.64 -20.05
CA LYS A 9 -23.95 -2.02 -19.45
C LYS A 9 -23.72 -1.90 -17.95
N ALA A 10 -24.08 -0.76 -17.36
CA ALA A 10 -23.92 -0.53 -15.93
C ALA A 10 -25.01 -1.21 -15.08
N TYR A 11 -24.60 -2.01 -14.11
CA TYR A 11 -25.48 -2.63 -13.13
C TYR A 11 -25.01 -2.28 -11.73
N TYR A 12 -25.93 -1.88 -10.88
CA TYR A 12 -25.69 -1.71 -9.47
C TYR A 12 -25.97 -3.01 -8.74
N VAL A 13 -24.93 -3.53 -8.08
CA VAL A 13 -24.97 -4.70 -7.23
C VAL A 13 -24.93 -4.21 -5.79
N GLN A 14 -25.96 -4.51 -5.02
CA GLN A 14 -26.08 -4.12 -3.62
C GLN A 14 -25.99 -5.36 -2.75
N GLY A 15 -25.02 -5.37 -1.84
CA GLY A 15 -24.88 -6.33 -0.75
C GLY A 15 -25.60 -5.86 0.52
N ASP A 16 -25.15 -6.32 1.69
CA ASP A 16 -25.76 -5.96 2.97
C ASP A 16 -25.39 -4.52 3.37
N GLU A 17 -24.11 -4.18 3.36
CA GLU A 17 -23.60 -2.87 3.78
C GLU A 17 -23.24 -1.96 2.59
N TYR A 18 -22.56 -2.50 1.59
CA TYR A 18 -22.03 -1.74 0.45
C TYR A 18 -22.65 -2.17 -0.87
N GLY A 19 -22.58 -1.27 -1.86
CA GLY A 19 -22.96 -1.56 -3.23
C GLY A 19 -21.97 -0.98 -4.21
N ILE A 20 -21.89 -1.61 -5.38
CA ILE A 20 -20.94 -1.28 -6.43
C ILE A 20 -21.61 -1.22 -7.80
N ILE A 21 -21.02 -0.46 -8.72
CA ILE A 21 -21.45 -0.46 -10.13
C ILE A 21 -20.50 -1.35 -10.93
N ARG A 22 -21.06 -2.39 -11.55
CA ARG A 22 -20.36 -3.30 -12.47
C ARG A 22 -20.80 -3.05 -13.90
N PHE A 23 -19.83 -2.91 -14.80
CA PHE A 23 -20.08 -2.85 -16.24
C PHE A 23 -19.97 -4.26 -16.83
N ALA A 24 -21.09 -4.80 -17.31
CA ALA A 24 -21.14 -6.16 -17.84
C ALA A 24 -22.06 -6.24 -19.06
N THR A 25 -21.97 -7.34 -19.81
CA THR A 25 -22.87 -7.59 -20.95
C THR A 25 -24.27 -8.01 -20.53
N SER A 26 -24.43 -8.55 -19.32
CA SER A 26 -25.71 -9.02 -18.79
C SER A 26 -25.79 -8.88 -17.26
N ASN A 27 -27.02 -8.87 -16.73
CA ASN A 27 -27.29 -8.80 -15.29
C ASN A 27 -26.67 -9.97 -14.52
N VAL A 28 -26.72 -11.20 -15.07
CA VAL A 28 -26.18 -12.40 -14.40
C VAL A 28 -24.66 -12.31 -14.23
N VAL A 29 -23.96 -11.80 -15.25
CA VAL A 29 -22.50 -11.59 -15.18
C VAL A 29 -22.19 -10.52 -14.14
N ALA A 30 -22.86 -9.36 -14.21
CA ALA A 30 -22.67 -8.28 -13.24
C ALA A 30 -22.91 -8.74 -11.80
N ARG A 31 -24.00 -9.47 -11.54
CA ARG A 31 -24.35 -9.97 -10.21
C ARG A 31 -23.29 -10.93 -9.68
N ARG A 32 -22.80 -11.86 -10.52
CA ARG A 32 -21.78 -12.83 -10.13
C ARG A 32 -20.46 -12.15 -9.79
N GLU A 33 -19.98 -11.28 -10.67
CA GLU A 33 -18.73 -10.57 -10.45
C GLU A 33 -18.85 -9.60 -9.26
N GLY A 34 -19.98 -8.93 -9.13
CA GLY A 34 -20.18 -7.99 -8.03
C GLY A 34 -20.34 -8.67 -6.68
N ALA A 35 -20.98 -9.84 -6.61
CA ALA A 35 -20.99 -10.67 -5.40
C ALA A 35 -19.57 -11.04 -4.97
N ASN A 36 -18.73 -11.47 -5.92
CA ASN A 36 -17.34 -11.80 -5.64
C ASN A 36 -16.54 -10.59 -5.14
N GLU A 37 -16.75 -9.40 -5.72
CA GLU A 37 -16.06 -8.17 -5.30
C GLU A 37 -16.50 -7.69 -3.92
N LEU A 38 -17.77 -7.88 -3.57
CA LEU A 38 -18.31 -7.60 -2.24
C LEU A 38 -17.98 -8.71 -1.22
N GLU A 39 -17.32 -9.79 -1.63
CA GLU A 39 -17.08 -10.99 -0.82
C GLU A 39 -18.38 -11.59 -0.24
N GLU A 40 -19.48 -11.48 -0.99
CA GLU A 40 -20.81 -11.98 -0.62
C GLU A 40 -21.26 -13.16 -1.49
N GLU A 41 -22.21 -13.96 -1.00
CA GLU A 41 -22.81 -15.01 -1.79
C GLU A 41 -23.70 -14.44 -2.91
N PHE A 42 -23.74 -15.12 -4.05
CA PHE A 42 -24.53 -14.73 -5.22
C PHE A 42 -26.01 -14.45 -4.88
N ASN A 43 -26.56 -15.24 -3.97
CA ASN A 43 -27.95 -15.21 -3.50
C ASN A 43 -28.21 -14.12 -2.45
N CYS A 44 -27.17 -13.53 -1.85
CA CYS A 44 -27.27 -12.46 -0.87
C CYS A 44 -27.28 -11.05 -1.51
N VAL A 45 -26.74 -10.91 -2.72
CA VAL A 45 -26.73 -9.61 -3.42
C VAL A 45 -27.96 -9.40 -4.30
N SER A 46 -28.39 -8.15 -4.43
CA SER A 46 -29.35 -7.71 -5.45
C SER A 46 -28.64 -7.04 -6.63
N CYS A 47 -29.21 -7.10 -7.84
CA CYS A 47 -28.58 -6.52 -9.04
C CYS A 47 -29.60 -5.79 -9.92
N LYS A 48 -29.45 -4.48 -10.06
CA LYS A 48 -30.36 -3.59 -10.82
C LYS A 48 -29.63 -2.86 -11.94
N ARG A 49 -30.33 -2.55 -13.02
CA ARG A 49 -29.75 -1.82 -14.15
C ARG A 49 -29.72 -0.31 -13.87
N ILE A 50 -28.62 0.36 -14.22
CA ILE A 50 -28.52 1.83 -14.21
C ILE A 50 -28.20 2.34 -15.63
N PRO A 51 -29.21 2.55 -16.50
CA PRO A 51 -28.96 2.94 -17.89
C PRO A 51 -28.18 4.26 -18.02
N GLY A 52 -28.46 5.23 -17.15
CA GLY A 52 -27.77 6.54 -17.16
C GLY A 52 -26.25 6.45 -16.94
N ALA A 53 -25.76 5.37 -16.35
CA ALA A 53 -24.34 5.17 -16.08
C ALA A 53 -23.56 4.51 -17.23
N ASP A 54 -24.23 4.05 -18.30
CA ASP A 54 -23.56 3.38 -19.43
C ASP A 54 -22.47 4.23 -20.09
N LYS A 55 -22.65 5.55 -20.08
CA LYS A 55 -21.68 6.52 -20.58
C LYS A 55 -20.29 6.40 -19.92
N TYR A 56 -20.19 5.75 -18.77
CA TYR A 56 -18.95 5.53 -18.04
C TYR A 56 -18.33 4.14 -18.25
N ALA A 57 -18.89 3.31 -19.14
CA ALA A 57 -18.37 1.96 -19.38
C ALA A 57 -16.91 1.96 -19.87
N GLU A 58 -16.52 2.94 -20.69
CA GLU A 58 -15.14 3.08 -21.15
C GLU A 58 -14.17 3.48 -20.03
N LEU A 59 -14.64 4.23 -19.03
CA LEU A 59 -13.86 4.57 -17.84
C LEU A 59 -13.74 3.38 -16.87
N GLY A 60 -14.64 2.39 -16.99
CA GLY A 60 -14.71 1.22 -16.12
C GLY A 60 -15.23 1.49 -14.71
N ARG A 61 -15.50 2.76 -14.37
CA ARG A 61 -16.09 3.20 -13.09
C ARG A 61 -16.94 4.45 -13.29
N VAL A 62 -17.90 4.67 -12.41
CA VAL A 62 -18.64 5.95 -12.32
C VAL A 62 -17.89 6.86 -11.35
N PRO A 63 -17.56 8.13 -11.71
CA PRO A 63 -16.91 9.05 -10.79
C PRO A 63 -17.72 9.27 -9.50
N SER A 64 -17.04 9.41 -8.36
CA SER A 64 -17.67 9.55 -7.04
C SER A 64 -18.65 10.72 -6.97
N ARG A 65 -18.29 11.84 -7.60
CA ARG A 65 -19.18 13.01 -7.68
C ARG A 65 -20.49 12.69 -8.41
N VAL A 66 -20.41 11.92 -9.49
CA VAL A 66 -21.60 11.50 -10.26
C VAL A 66 -22.44 10.50 -9.47
N LEU A 67 -21.80 9.56 -8.76
CA LEU A 67 -22.50 8.63 -7.87
C LEU A 67 -23.36 9.38 -6.84
N VAL A 68 -22.80 10.44 -6.24
CA VAL A 68 -23.50 11.27 -5.26
C VAL A 68 -24.56 12.16 -5.91
N GLU A 69 -24.20 12.94 -6.92
CA GLU A 69 -25.02 14.05 -7.40
C GLU A 69 -26.05 13.63 -8.47
N GLU A 70 -25.76 12.61 -9.28
CA GLU A 70 -26.67 12.14 -10.34
C GLU A 70 -27.44 10.88 -9.93
N PHE A 71 -26.83 10.00 -9.15
CA PHE A 71 -27.41 8.68 -8.82
C PHE A 71 -27.85 8.56 -7.36
N GLY A 72 -27.59 9.56 -6.51
CA GLY A 72 -28.06 9.59 -5.12
C GLY A 72 -27.41 8.55 -4.21
N PHE A 73 -26.24 8.02 -4.58
CA PHE A 73 -25.47 7.15 -3.71
C PHE A 73 -24.65 7.96 -2.70
N TRP A 74 -24.51 7.46 -1.49
CA TRP A 74 -23.51 8.00 -0.58
C TRP A 74 -22.12 7.48 -0.96
N GLN A 75 -21.08 8.19 -0.54
CA GLN A 75 -19.67 7.81 -0.64
C GLN A 75 -19.00 8.03 0.72
N GLU A 76 -17.94 7.29 1.02
CA GLU A 76 -17.22 7.50 2.29
C GLU A 76 -16.37 8.77 2.24
N CYS A 77 -16.47 9.59 3.28
CA CYS A 77 -15.49 10.63 3.53
C CYS A 77 -14.10 10.01 3.62
N THR A 78 -13.19 10.54 2.80
CA THR A 78 -11.83 10.03 2.64
C THR A 78 -10.99 10.18 3.92
N TYR A 79 -11.43 10.97 4.89
CA TYR A 79 -10.80 11.09 6.20
C TYR A 79 -11.54 10.30 7.30
N CYS A 80 -12.77 10.69 7.64
CA CYS A 80 -13.47 10.19 8.83
C CYS A 80 -14.37 8.97 8.60
N LYS A 81 -14.54 8.54 7.34
CA LYS A 81 -15.38 7.39 6.95
C LYS A 81 -16.90 7.58 7.12
N CYS A 82 -17.36 8.74 7.57
CA CYS A 82 -18.79 9.05 7.52
C CYS A 82 -19.32 9.04 6.07
N HIS A 83 -20.58 8.67 5.89
CA HIS A 83 -21.26 8.75 4.61
C HIS A 83 -21.45 10.23 4.20
N VAL A 84 -21.09 10.52 2.95
CA VAL A 84 -21.29 11.80 2.27
C VAL A 84 -22.21 11.56 1.09
N ASP A 85 -23.34 12.24 1.09
CA ASP A 85 -24.38 12.15 0.06
C ASP A 85 -24.75 13.56 -0.45
N GLU A 86 -25.81 13.62 -1.26
CA GLU A 86 -26.31 14.89 -1.83
C GLU A 86 -26.72 15.90 -0.74
N GLN A 87 -27.20 15.42 0.41
CA GLN A 87 -27.71 16.23 1.52
C GLN A 87 -26.62 16.68 2.49
N THR A 88 -25.39 16.18 2.31
CA THR A 88 -24.26 16.59 3.13
C THR A 88 -23.81 18.01 2.76
N GLU A 89 -24.17 18.98 3.59
CA GLU A 89 -23.75 20.38 3.46
C GLU A 89 -22.25 20.55 3.72
N GLY A 90 -21.61 21.45 2.99
CA GLY A 90 -20.20 21.77 3.16
C GLY A 90 -19.22 20.74 2.58
N ARG A 91 -19.72 19.67 1.93
CA ARG A 91 -18.86 18.65 1.28
C ARG A 91 -17.88 19.28 0.29
N VAL A 92 -16.66 18.76 0.28
CA VAL A 92 -15.60 19.18 -0.64
C VAL A 92 -15.03 17.99 -1.40
N TRP A 93 -14.41 18.27 -2.53
CA TRP A 93 -13.92 17.27 -3.47
C TRP A 93 -12.46 17.54 -3.83
N ASP A 94 -11.62 16.50 -3.78
CA ASP A 94 -10.25 16.49 -4.33
C ASP A 94 -10.15 15.34 -5.34
N GLY A 95 -10.26 15.68 -6.63
CA GLY A 95 -10.39 14.69 -7.69
C GLY A 95 -11.63 13.80 -7.50
N ASP A 96 -11.41 12.49 -7.38
CA ASP A 96 -12.46 11.47 -7.16
C ASP A 96 -12.73 11.22 -5.65
N SER A 97 -12.04 11.93 -4.77
CA SER A 97 -12.18 11.81 -3.31
C SER A 97 -13.22 12.79 -2.78
N VAL A 98 -14.10 12.31 -1.89
CA VAL A 98 -15.07 13.16 -1.19
C VAL A 98 -14.68 13.34 0.28
N TYR A 99 -15.03 14.49 0.84
CA TYR A 99 -14.91 14.78 2.28
C TYR A 99 -16.20 15.40 2.80
N CYS A 100 -16.49 15.18 4.09
CA CYS A 100 -17.62 15.82 4.76
C CYS A 100 -17.54 17.34 4.68
N ASP A 101 -16.34 17.88 4.86
CA ASP A 101 -16.06 19.31 4.87
C ASP A 101 -14.57 19.60 4.63
N MET A 102 -14.22 20.89 4.53
CA MET A 102 -12.83 21.35 4.41
C MET A 102 -11.95 20.96 5.61
N VAL A 103 -12.52 20.68 6.78
CA VAL A 103 -11.76 20.26 7.96
C VAL A 103 -11.28 18.83 7.78
N CYS A 104 -12.14 17.93 7.28
CA CYS A 104 -11.77 16.56 6.94
C CYS A 104 -10.73 16.51 5.82
N GLU A 105 -10.84 17.37 4.81
CA GLU A 105 -9.82 17.50 3.76
C GLU A 105 -8.47 17.94 4.35
N ALA A 106 -8.44 19.02 5.14
CA ALA A 106 -7.22 19.50 5.78
C ALA A 106 -6.57 18.46 6.69
N ARG A 107 -7.37 17.70 7.46
CA ARG A 107 -6.86 16.61 8.30
C ARG A 107 -6.26 15.48 7.48
N ARG A 108 -6.85 15.14 6.32
CA ARG A 108 -6.28 14.13 5.41
C ARG A 108 -4.94 14.60 4.81
N ILE A 109 -4.85 15.87 4.44
CA ILE A 109 -3.60 16.48 3.93
C ILE A 109 -2.51 16.42 5.00
N ASN A 110 -2.80 16.88 6.23
CA ASN A 110 -1.85 16.83 7.34
C ASN A 110 -1.39 15.40 7.63
N HIS A 111 -2.31 14.43 7.68
CA HIS A 111 -1.95 13.02 7.85
C HIS A 111 -1.04 12.49 6.74
N ARG A 112 -1.26 12.90 5.48
CA ARG A 112 -0.38 12.53 4.35
C ARG A 112 1.02 13.11 4.54
N LEU A 113 1.12 14.39 4.89
CA LEU A 113 2.41 15.06 5.16
C LEU A 113 3.17 14.39 6.29
N ASP A 114 2.50 14.04 7.40
CA ASP A 114 3.11 13.35 8.52
C ASP A 114 3.63 11.96 8.13
N CYS A 115 2.84 11.21 7.35
CA CYS A 115 3.25 9.89 6.84
C CYS A 115 4.46 9.99 5.89
N GLU A 116 4.48 10.98 5.00
CA GLU A 116 5.61 11.22 4.09
C GLU A 116 6.86 11.64 4.85
N ALA A 117 6.73 12.49 5.86
CA ALA A 117 7.83 12.88 6.72
C ALA A 117 8.40 11.68 7.51
N GLU A 118 7.56 10.81 8.05
CA GLU A 118 8.02 9.59 8.76
C GLU A 118 8.69 8.60 7.80
N ARG A 119 8.14 8.41 6.59
CA ARG A 119 8.78 7.57 5.55
C ARG A 119 10.15 8.11 5.18
N LYS A 120 10.27 9.43 4.99
CA LYS A 120 11.54 10.09 4.69
C LYS A 120 12.54 9.89 5.83
N ARG A 121 12.15 10.16 7.09
CA ARG A 121 13.01 9.92 8.27
C ARG A 121 13.46 8.46 8.37
N THR A 122 12.55 7.52 8.16
CA THR A 122 12.84 6.08 8.19
C THR A 122 13.86 5.71 7.11
N HIS A 123 13.62 6.16 5.88
CA HIS A 123 14.53 5.90 4.76
C HIS A 123 15.92 6.51 5.00
N GLU A 124 16.00 7.75 5.46
CA GLU A 124 17.28 8.41 5.78
C GLU A 124 18.04 7.67 6.90
N ALA A 125 17.33 7.21 7.94
CA ALA A 125 17.93 6.43 9.02
C ALA A 125 18.42 5.05 8.54
N GLU A 126 17.66 4.37 7.68
CA GLU A 126 18.07 3.11 7.06
C GLU A 126 19.31 3.29 6.17
N GLN A 127 19.36 4.33 5.34
CA GLN A 127 20.52 4.63 4.49
C GLN A 127 21.76 4.97 5.32
N ALA A 128 21.60 5.75 6.40
CA ALA A 128 22.69 6.04 7.33
C ALA A 128 23.23 4.76 8.00
N ALA A 129 22.34 3.86 8.43
CA ALA A 129 22.72 2.58 9.02
C ALA A 129 23.45 1.66 8.03
N ILE A 130 23.00 1.62 6.77
CA ILE A 130 23.67 0.87 5.70
C ILE A 130 25.08 1.43 5.48
N ALA A 131 25.23 2.75 5.37
CA ALA A 131 26.54 3.38 5.19
C ALA A 131 27.49 3.12 6.37
N GLU A 132 26.98 3.13 7.60
CA GLU A 132 27.78 2.77 8.78
C GLU A 132 28.20 1.29 8.75
N ALA A 133 27.32 0.38 8.33
CA ALA A 133 27.65 -1.03 8.17
C ALA A 133 28.70 -1.26 7.08
N GLU A 134 28.60 -0.59 5.94
CA GLU A 134 29.58 -0.69 4.85
C GLU A 134 30.95 -0.16 5.26
N ALA A 135 31.00 0.90 6.07
CA ALA A 135 32.26 1.42 6.63
C ALA A 135 32.87 0.45 7.67
N LYS A 136 32.04 -0.13 8.54
CA LYS A 136 32.47 -1.03 9.62
C LYS A 136 32.81 -2.44 9.14
N PHE A 137 32.18 -2.89 8.06
CA PHE A 137 32.34 -4.22 7.49
C PHE A 137 32.71 -4.09 6.01
N PRO A 138 34.00 -3.88 5.67
CA PRO A 138 34.43 -3.79 4.29
C PRO A 138 34.11 -5.04 3.48
N GLY A 139 33.61 -4.87 2.26
CA GLY A 139 33.34 -5.97 1.31
C GLY A 139 32.01 -6.71 1.53
N ILE A 140 31.10 -6.16 2.35
CA ILE A 140 29.74 -6.70 2.48
C ILE A 140 28.90 -6.46 1.21
N THR A 141 27.89 -7.29 1.01
CA THR A 141 26.95 -7.23 -0.13
C THR A 141 25.53 -7.55 0.34
N ASP A 142 24.52 -7.32 -0.51
CA ASP A 142 23.10 -7.64 -0.22
C ASP A 142 22.64 -7.05 1.13
N VAL A 143 22.94 -5.75 1.29
CA VAL A 143 22.75 -4.99 2.54
C VAL A 143 21.33 -4.46 2.62
N THR A 144 20.66 -4.70 3.73
CA THR A 144 19.30 -4.24 4.01
C THR A 144 19.20 -3.80 5.47
N ALA A 145 18.71 -2.60 5.73
CA ALA A 145 18.39 -2.13 7.08
C ALA A 145 16.92 -2.36 7.41
N TYR A 146 16.64 -2.56 8.69
CA TYR A 146 15.31 -2.74 9.24
C TYR A 146 15.21 -2.00 10.57
N ILE A 147 14.17 -1.18 10.73
CA ILE A 147 13.87 -0.49 11.99
C ILE A 147 12.87 -1.34 12.78
N GLY A 148 13.32 -1.85 13.92
CA GLY A 148 12.51 -2.62 14.86
C GLY A 148 11.49 -1.77 15.62
N HIS A 149 10.59 -2.44 16.32
CA HIS A 149 9.55 -1.78 17.13
C HIS A 149 10.10 -0.87 18.23
N LYS A 150 11.31 -1.17 18.74
CA LYS A 150 11.99 -0.34 19.75
C LYS A 150 12.82 0.79 19.12
N LYS A 151 12.66 1.02 17.82
CA LYS A 151 13.42 1.99 17.01
C LYS A 151 14.93 1.69 16.96
N ASP A 152 15.32 0.47 17.28
CA ASP A 152 16.63 -0.10 16.98
C ASP A 152 16.73 -0.41 15.49
N ILE A 153 17.89 -0.11 14.87
CA ILE A 153 18.12 -0.36 13.45
C ILE A 153 19.06 -1.55 13.32
N THR A 154 18.57 -2.64 12.75
CA THR A 154 19.36 -3.84 12.44
C THR A 154 19.66 -3.88 10.96
N VAL A 155 20.93 -3.99 10.62
CA VAL A 155 21.43 -4.17 9.26
C VAL A 155 21.73 -5.63 9.03
N TYR A 156 21.16 -6.18 7.97
CA TYR A 156 21.44 -7.53 7.48
C TYR A 156 22.29 -7.44 6.23
N PHE A 157 23.34 -8.24 6.15
CA PHE A 157 24.27 -8.22 5.01
C PHE A 157 24.92 -9.59 4.79
N ARG A 158 25.37 -9.83 3.57
CA ARG A 158 26.28 -10.93 3.24
C ARG A 158 27.72 -10.46 3.39
N PHE A 159 28.59 -11.36 3.81
CA PHE A 159 30.02 -11.10 3.98
C PHE A 159 30.84 -12.14 3.19
N PRO A 160 32.11 -11.84 2.87
CA PRO A 160 32.98 -12.78 2.17
C PRO A 160 33.08 -14.15 2.85
N GLY A 161 32.72 -15.21 2.13
CA GLY A 161 32.75 -16.58 2.63
C GLY A 161 31.50 -17.02 3.41
N GLY A 162 30.51 -16.14 3.64
CA GLY A 162 29.25 -16.49 4.30
C GLY A 162 28.16 -16.95 3.33
N LEU A 163 27.39 -17.96 3.73
CA LEU A 163 26.23 -18.48 2.99
C LEU A 163 24.92 -17.79 3.39
N ALA A 164 24.76 -17.43 4.66
CA ALA A 164 23.61 -16.67 5.16
C ALA A 164 23.93 -15.18 5.37
N LYS A 165 22.89 -14.37 5.60
CA LYS A 165 23.08 -12.98 6.03
C LYS A 165 23.53 -12.95 7.50
N ALA A 166 24.57 -12.18 7.77
CA ALA A 166 24.87 -11.70 9.11
C ALA A 166 23.92 -10.55 9.48
N SER A 167 23.78 -10.30 10.78
CA SER A 167 23.00 -9.20 11.33
C SER A 167 23.84 -8.39 12.30
N TRP A 168 23.73 -7.07 12.23
CA TRP A 168 24.38 -6.13 13.14
C TRP A 168 23.42 -5.00 13.49
N THR A 169 23.30 -4.69 14.78
CA THR A 169 22.49 -3.55 15.23
C THR A 169 23.37 -2.32 15.38
N VAL A 170 22.90 -1.18 14.85
CA VAL A 170 23.64 0.10 14.89
C VAL A 170 24.01 0.46 16.33
N GLY A 171 25.27 0.86 16.53
CA GLY A 171 25.82 1.17 17.86
C GLY A 171 26.31 -0.04 18.67
N GLU A 172 26.00 -1.28 18.26
CA GLU A 172 26.55 -2.47 18.93
C GLU A 172 27.98 -2.80 18.48
N ASN A 173 28.75 -3.39 19.39
CA ASN A 173 30.12 -3.83 19.14
C ASN A 173 30.21 -5.24 18.56
N HIS A 174 29.09 -5.98 18.55
CA HIS A 174 29.04 -7.36 18.12
C HIS A 174 28.07 -7.50 16.95
N ALA A 175 28.45 -8.33 15.98
CA ALA A 175 27.60 -8.75 14.89
C ALA A 175 27.42 -10.27 14.97
N GLY A 176 26.23 -10.75 14.61
CA GLY A 176 25.85 -12.15 14.67
C GLY A 176 25.73 -12.75 13.26
N THR A 177 25.91 -14.06 13.16
CA THR A 177 25.64 -14.82 11.94
C THR A 177 25.00 -16.17 12.28
N SER A 178 24.63 -16.94 11.25
CA SER A 178 24.17 -18.31 11.39
C SER A 178 25.23 -19.22 12.03
N ARG A 179 24.81 -20.32 12.66
CA ARG A 179 25.74 -21.29 13.26
C ARG A 179 26.70 -21.88 12.22
N ASP A 180 26.22 -22.12 11.01
CA ASP A 180 26.96 -22.77 9.93
C ASP A 180 28.05 -21.86 9.36
N ASP A 181 27.85 -20.54 9.41
CA ASP A 181 28.83 -19.56 8.93
C ASP A 181 29.81 -19.08 10.02
N GLY A 182 29.77 -19.68 11.23
CA GLY A 182 30.52 -19.18 12.38
C GLY A 182 32.04 -19.13 12.19
N GLU A 183 32.63 -20.11 11.48
CA GLU A 183 34.06 -20.12 11.17
C GLU A 183 34.44 -19.07 10.11
N ALA A 184 33.67 -19.01 9.03
CA ALA A 184 33.85 -18.02 7.96
C ALA A 184 33.73 -16.59 8.51
N PHE A 185 32.76 -16.35 9.38
CA PHE A 185 32.55 -15.05 9.99
C PHE A 185 33.67 -14.65 10.94
N LYS A 186 34.20 -15.59 11.75
CA LYS A 186 35.38 -15.33 12.57
C LYS A 186 36.60 -14.98 11.72
N ALA A 187 36.82 -15.70 10.63
CA ALA A 187 37.91 -15.42 9.69
C ALA A 187 37.76 -14.01 9.08
N TYR A 188 36.55 -13.65 8.66
CA TYR A 188 36.22 -12.33 8.15
C TYR A 188 36.48 -11.20 9.16
N ILE A 189 35.92 -11.29 10.37
CA ILE A 189 36.12 -10.26 11.42
C ILE A 189 37.59 -10.14 11.81
N ASN A 190 38.33 -11.24 11.87
CA ASN A 190 39.77 -11.20 12.15
C ASN A 190 40.54 -10.50 11.02
N SER A 191 40.14 -10.68 9.76
CA SER A 191 40.78 -10.00 8.61
C SER A 191 40.60 -8.49 8.67
N ILE A 192 39.43 -8.00 9.11
CA ILE A 192 39.16 -6.57 9.29
C ILE A 192 40.09 -5.99 10.37
N ARG A 193 40.17 -6.64 11.54
CA ARG A 193 41.03 -6.19 12.66
C ARG A 193 42.51 -6.15 12.30
N GLN A 194 42.98 -7.09 11.48
CA GLN A 194 44.36 -7.12 10.99
C GLN A 194 44.64 -6.02 9.96
N GLY A 195 43.64 -5.64 9.15
CA GLY A 195 43.72 -4.50 8.24
C GLY A 195 43.80 -3.15 8.95
N GLU A 196 43.05 -2.98 10.05
CA GLU A 196 43.06 -1.74 10.87
C GLU A 196 44.36 -1.53 11.67
N SER A 197 45.12 -2.59 11.94
CA SER A 197 46.38 -2.52 12.70
C SER A 197 47.63 -2.36 11.82
N ALA A 198 47.46 -2.31 10.49
CA ALA A 198 48.52 -2.10 9.51
C ALA A 198 48.48 -0.70 8.85
N GLN A 199 47.55 0.17 9.26
CA GLN A 199 47.46 1.60 8.91
C GLN A 199 47.87 2.47 10.09
#